data_AF-A0A959D009-F1
#
_entry.id   AF-A0A959D009-F1
#
_cell.length_a   1.000
_cell.length_b   1.000
_cell.length_c   1.000
_cell.angle_alpha   90.00
_cell.angle_beta   90.00
_cell.angle_gamma   90.00
#
_symmetry.space_group_name_H-M   'P 1'
#
loop_
_entity.id
_entity.type
_entity.pdbx_description
1 polymer ?
#
loop_
_entity_poly.entity_id
_entity_poly.type
_entity_poly.pdbx_seq_one_letter_code
_entity_poly.pdbx_strand_id
1 'polypeptide(L)'
;ARRAVELAEAYGSLSAYFWQFEPPASERPENMDYASLLQMSKTPTSVRLSKDLKKRGWSFVGPTTAYAFMQAMGLVNDHLEGCAFREVVEKKRRAFIRPKN
;
A
#
# COMPACT_ATOMS: atom_id res chain seq x y z
N ALA A 1 8.56 -15.41 -8.65
CA ALA A 1 7.17 -15.88 -8.88
C ALA A 1 6.70 -16.91 -7.83
N ARG A 2 7.46 -17.96 -7.48
CA ARG A 2 7.02 -19.03 -6.55
C ARG A 2 6.39 -18.53 -5.24
N ARG A 3 7.01 -17.54 -4.58
CA ARG A 3 6.49 -16.93 -3.35
C ARG A 3 5.12 -16.27 -3.51
N ALA A 4 4.78 -15.79 -4.70
CA ALA A 4 3.49 -15.18 -4.99
C ALA A 4 2.37 -16.23 -5.08
N VAL A 5 2.66 -17.40 -5.65
CA VAL A 5 1.71 -18.53 -5.71
C VAL A 5 1.40 -19.02 -4.30
N GLU A 6 2.43 -19.30 -3.51
CA GLU A 6 2.28 -19.74 -2.10
C GLU A 6 1.50 -18.72 -1.26
N LEU A 7 1.73 -17.42 -1.50
CA LEU A 7 1.02 -16.36 -0.79
C LEU A 7 -0.45 -16.30 -1.19
N ALA A 8 -0.75 -16.45 -2.48
CA ALA A 8 -2.11 -16.51 -2.97
C ALA A 8 -2.85 -17.76 -2.45
N GLU A 9 -2.19 -18.92 -2.38
CA GLU A 9 -2.79 -20.14 -1.80
C GLU A 9 -3.09 -19.96 -0.31
N ALA A 10 -2.16 -19.40 0.46
CA ALA A 10 -2.34 -19.19 1.89
C ALA A 10 -3.39 -18.12 2.24
N TYR A 11 -3.62 -17.17 1.34
CA TYR A 11 -4.55 -16.05 1.56
C TYR A 11 -5.73 -16.02 0.59
N GLY A 12 -5.97 -17.07 -0.18
CA GLY A 12 -6.97 -17.09 -1.27
C GLY A 12 -6.61 -16.19 -2.49
N SER A 13 -5.98 -15.03 -2.29
CA SER A 13 -5.45 -14.19 -3.38
C SER A 13 -4.35 -13.24 -2.90
N LEU A 14 -3.51 -12.76 -3.83
CA LEU A 14 -2.55 -11.69 -3.54
C LEU A 14 -3.24 -10.42 -3.08
N SER A 15 -4.36 -10.05 -3.71
CA SER A 15 -5.10 -8.84 -3.36
C SER A 15 -5.61 -8.90 -1.93
N ALA A 16 -6.18 -10.03 -1.52
CA ALA A 16 -6.69 -10.20 -0.16
C ALA A 16 -5.58 -10.22 0.91
N TYR A 17 -4.36 -10.63 0.56
CA TYR A 17 -3.17 -10.42 1.41
C TYR A 17 -2.77 -8.94 1.48
N PHE A 18 -2.50 -8.29 0.34
CA PHE A 18 -1.92 -6.95 0.33
C PHE A 18 -2.87 -5.89 0.92
N TRP A 19 -4.18 -6.00 0.67
CA TRP A 19 -5.16 -5.04 1.20
C TRP A 19 -5.33 -5.11 2.74
N GLN A 20 -4.79 -6.13 3.42
CA GLN A 20 -4.67 -6.14 4.89
C GLN A 20 -3.65 -5.11 5.41
N PHE A 21 -2.77 -4.63 4.53
CA PHE A 21 -1.78 -3.60 4.81
C PHE A 21 -2.23 -2.22 4.31
N GLU A 22 -3.54 -1.98 4.12
CA GLU A 22 -4.04 -0.62 3.96
C GLU A 22 -3.78 0.16 5.27
N PRO A 23 -3.03 1.28 5.24
CA PRO A 23 -2.71 2.01 6.46
C PRO A 23 -3.96 2.66 7.04
N PRO A 24 -4.09 2.72 8.38
CA PRO A 24 -5.16 3.48 9.01
C PRO A 24 -4.97 4.98 8.73
N ALA A 25 -6.07 5.76 8.80
CA ALA A 25 -6.03 7.20 8.61
C ALA A 25 -5.07 7.91 9.59
N SER A 26 -4.87 7.37 10.79
CA SER A 26 -3.91 7.90 11.77
C SER A 26 -2.44 7.79 11.37
N GLU A 27 -2.09 6.92 10.42
CA GLU A 27 -0.74 6.82 9.84
C GLU A 27 -0.59 7.66 8.56
N ARG A 28 -1.56 8.53 8.26
CA ARG A 28 -1.60 9.33 7.03
C ARG A 28 -1.62 10.82 7.37
N PRO A 29 -0.97 11.67 6.56
CA PRO A 29 -1.13 13.11 6.72
C PRO A 29 -2.56 13.51 6.38
N GLU A 30 -3.05 14.56 7.04
CA GLU A 30 -4.39 15.10 6.79
C GLU A 30 -4.50 15.67 5.37
N ASN A 31 -3.45 16.35 4.90
CA ASN A 31 -3.35 16.90 3.55
C ASN A 31 -2.12 16.31 2.83
N MET A 32 -2.28 15.91 1.58
CA MET A 32 -1.14 15.45 0.77
C MET A 32 -0.50 16.63 0.03
N ASP A 33 0.32 17.40 0.73
CA ASP A 33 1.12 18.47 0.13
C ASP A 33 2.55 18.02 -0.21
N TYR A 34 3.32 18.93 -0.81
CA TYR A 34 4.69 18.63 -1.24
C TYR A 34 5.62 18.34 -0.05
N ALA A 35 5.44 19.04 1.07
CA ALA A 35 6.22 18.84 2.28
C ALA A 35 5.97 17.44 2.86
N SER A 36 4.71 17.02 2.94
CA SER A 36 4.31 15.68 3.37
C SER A 36 4.88 14.62 2.43
N LEU A 37 4.75 14.82 1.11
CA LEU A 37 5.26 13.86 0.13
C LEU A 37 6.78 13.62 0.27
N LEU A 38 7.57 14.67 0.48
CA LEU A 38 9.03 14.56 0.65
C LEU A 38 9.44 13.78 1.91
N GLN A 39 8.60 13.75 2.94
CA GLN A 39 8.87 13.00 4.18
C GLN A 39 8.46 11.53 4.09
N MET A 40 7.66 11.15 3.09
CA MET A 40 7.02 9.84 2.99
C MET A 40 7.76 8.87 2.04
N SER A 41 9.07 8.68 2.25
CA SER A 41 9.83 7.65 1.51
C SER A 41 9.55 6.22 2.00
N LYS A 42 9.00 6.07 3.20
CA LYS A 42 8.50 4.83 3.83
C LYS A 42 7.53 5.20 4.95
N THR A 43 6.69 4.26 5.37
CA THR A 43 5.71 4.45 6.45
C THR A 43 5.78 3.32 7.47
N PRO A 44 5.21 3.46 8.68
CA PRO A 44 5.14 2.34 9.63
C PRO A 44 4.47 1.11 9.00
N THR A 45 3.38 1.30 8.25
CA THR A 45 2.75 0.21 7.48
C THR A 45 3.67 -0.42 6.45
N SER A 46 4.43 0.36 5.66
CA SER A 46 5.35 -0.23 4.66
C SER A 46 6.52 -0.99 5.30
N VAL A 47 6.95 -0.59 6.49
CA VAL A 47 7.92 -1.35 7.30
C VAL A 47 7.33 -2.68 7.75
N ARG A 48 6.07 -2.71 8.20
CA ARG A 48 5.38 -3.96 8.57
C ARG A 48 5.24 -4.90 7.37
N LEU A 49 4.80 -4.38 6.21
CA LEU A 49 4.68 -5.15 4.97
C LEU A 49 6.04 -5.72 4.52
N SER A 50 7.08 -4.88 4.49
CA SER A 50 8.45 -5.29 4.14
C SER A 50 8.94 -6.42 5.04
N LYS A 51 8.73 -6.31 6.36
CA LYS A 51 9.14 -7.32 7.33
C LYS A 51 8.40 -8.65 7.12
N ASP A 52 7.09 -8.60 6.87
CA ASP A 52 6.29 -9.80 6.65
C ASP A 52 6.68 -10.51 5.34
N LEU A 53 6.84 -9.77 4.24
CA LEU A 53 7.30 -10.32 2.97
C LEU A 53 8.71 -10.95 3.10
N LYS A 54 9.64 -10.29 3.78
CA LYS A 54 10.99 -10.86 4.05
C LYS A 54 10.91 -12.16 4.85
N LYS A 55 10.05 -12.22 5.87
CA LYS A 55 9.83 -13.45 6.67
C LYS A 55 9.32 -14.61 5.80
N ARG A 56 8.60 -14.30 4.72
CA ARG A 56 8.10 -15.27 3.73
C ARG A 56 9.09 -15.60 2.60
N GLY A 57 10.33 -15.10 2.68
CA GLY A 57 11.39 -15.40 1.73
C GLY A 57 11.36 -14.53 0.46
N TRP A 58 10.69 -13.38 0.47
CA TRP A 58 10.81 -12.40 -0.61
C TRP A 58 12.12 -11.60 -0.50
N SER A 59 12.74 -11.33 -1.65
CA SER A 59 13.92 -10.48 -1.80
C SER A 59 13.56 -9.15 -2.44
N PHE A 60 14.42 -8.12 -2.30
CA PHE A 60 14.23 -6.77 -2.86
C PHE A 60 12.95 -6.02 -2.42
N VAL A 61 12.33 -6.45 -1.32
CA VAL A 61 11.11 -5.87 -0.75
C VAL A 61 11.41 -4.96 0.44
N GLY A 62 12.36 -4.03 0.32
CA GLY A 62 12.68 -3.06 1.37
C GLY A 62 11.49 -2.12 1.69
N PRO A 63 11.47 -1.42 2.85
CA PRO A 63 10.32 -0.58 3.22
C PRO A 63 9.96 0.52 2.21
N THR A 64 10.95 1.10 1.52
CA THR A 64 10.72 2.08 0.46
C THR A 64 10.11 1.44 -0.78
N THR A 65 10.61 0.28 -1.22
CA THR A 65 10.01 -0.50 -2.31
C THR A 65 8.58 -0.92 -1.98
N ALA A 66 8.34 -1.36 -0.74
CA ALA A 66 7.02 -1.71 -0.26
C ALA A 66 6.07 -0.51 -0.27
N TYR A 67 6.55 0.69 0.11
CA TYR A 67 5.73 1.89 0.05
C TYR A 67 5.42 2.32 -1.38
N ALA A 68 6.41 2.28 -2.27
CA ALA A 68 6.19 2.53 -3.70
C ALA A 68 5.17 1.56 -4.31
N PHE A 69 5.20 0.29 -3.91
CA PHE A 69 4.18 -0.69 -4.27
C PHE A 69 2.79 -0.31 -3.74
N MET A 70 2.68 0.12 -2.48
CA MET A 70 1.41 0.57 -1.90
C MET A 70 0.82 1.76 -2.67
N GLN A 71 1.66 2.71 -3.09
CA GLN A 71 1.26 3.84 -3.94
C GLN A 71 0.76 3.35 -5.31
N ALA A 72 1.54 2.51 -5.99
CA ALA A 72 1.22 2.03 -7.33
C ALA A 72 -0.05 1.16 -7.39
N MET A 73 -0.27 0.34 -6.37
CA MET A 73 -1.44 -0.54 -6.27
C MET A 73 -2.67 0.15 -5.66
N GLY A 74 -2.53 1.41 -5.25
CA GLY A 74 -3.62 2.21 -4.72
C GLY A 74 -4.07 1.79 -3.33
N LEU A 75 -3.19 1.20 -2.51
CA LEU A 75 -3.44 1.02 -1.06
C LEU A 75 -3.44 2.37 -0.34
N VAL A 76 -2.72 3.34 -0.89
CA VAL A 76 -2.73 4.75 -0.48
C VAL A 76 -3.06 5.63 -1.67
N ASN A 77 -3.54 6.85 -1.40
CA ASN A 77 -3.69 7.89 -2.40
C ASN A 77 -2.74 9.04 -2.09
N ASP A 78 -1.59 9.03 -2.77
CA ASP A 78 -0.54 10.04 -2.63
C ASP A 78 -0.55 11.09 -3.74
N HIS A 79 -1.62 11.13 -4.55
CA HIS A 79 -1.82 12.28 -5.44
C HIS A 79 -1.87 13.56 -4.61
N LEU A 80 -1.03 14.54 -4.95
CA LEU A 80 -0.96 15.82 -4.25
C LEU A 80 -2.31 16.55 -4.25
N GLU A 81 -2.53 17.41 -3.26
CA GLU A 81 -3.63 18.37 -3.29
C GLU A 81 -3.58 19.19 -4.59
N GLY A 82 -4.74 19.37 -5.22
CA GLY A 82 -4.85 20.00 -6.54
C GLY A 82 -4.48 19.10 -7.73
N CYS A 83 -4.01 17.86 -7.53
CA CYS A 83 -3.86 16.90 -8.61
C CYS A 83 -5.24 16.54 -9.20
N ALA A 84 -5.38 16.65 -10.53
CA ALA A 84 -6.63 16.36 -11.24
C ALA A 84 -7.19 14.94 -10.99
N PHE A 85 -6.35 14.00 -10.56
CA PHE A 85 -6.75 12.61 -10.29
C PHE A 85 -7.03 12.31 -8.82
N ARG A 86 -6.68 13.21 -7.88
CA ARG A 86 -6.83 12.94 -6.44
C ARG A 86 -8.26 12.59 -6.07
N GLU A 87 -9.22 13.45 -6.43
CA GLU A 87 -10.64 13.23 -6.17
C GLU A 87 -11.22 12.04 -6.92
N VAL A 88 -10.77 11.80 -8.14
CA VAL A 88 -11.19 10.64 -8.94
C VAL A 88 -10.77 9.34 -8.25
N VAL A 89 -9.53 9.28 -7.76
CA VAL A 89 -8.99 8.13 -7.05
C VAL A 89 -9.66 7.97 -5.68
N GLU A 90 -9.89 9.05 -4.94
CA GLU A 90 -10.62 9.02 -3.66
C GLU A 90 -12.03 8.45 -3.84
N LYS A 91 -12.77 8.90 -4.86
CA LYS A 91 -14.11 8.37 -5.17
C LYS A 91 -14.06 6.88 -5.49
N LYS A 92 -13.08 6.43 -6.30
CA LYS A 92 -12.89 5.01 -6.62
C LYS A 92 -12.53 4.20 -5.38
N ARG A 93 -11.63 4.70 -4.53
CA ARG A 93 -11.24 4.05 -3.26
C ARG A 93 -12.40 3.93 -2.29
N ARG A 94 -13.26 4.94 -2.17
CA ARG A 94 -14.49 4.85 -1.34
C ARG A 94 -15.46 3.79 -1.83
N ALA A 95 -15.62 3.66 -3.15
CA ALA A 95 -16.49 2.65 -3.76
C ALA A 95 -15.86 1.24 -3.82
N PHE A 96 -14.55 1.12 -3.63
CA PHE A 96 -13.82 -0.13 -3.76
C PHE A 96 -14.09 -1.05 -2.55
N ILE A 97 -14.60 -2.24 -2.83
CA ILE A 97 -14.79 -3.29 -1.83
C ILE A 97 -13.46 -3.99 -1.63
N ARG A 98 -12.88 -3.85 -0.43
CA ARG A 98 -11.59 -4.48 -0.10
C ARG A 98 -11.73 -5.99 -0.16
N PRO A 99 -10.87 -6.70 -0.92
CA PRO A 99 -10.86 -8.16 -0.92
C PRO A 99 -10.59 -8.67 0.49
N LYS A 100 -11.36 -9.67 0.90
CA LYS A 100 -11.19 -10.39 2.16
C LYS A 100 -10.90 -11.86 1.84
N ASN A 101 -10.21 -12.52 2.77
CA ASN A 101 -10.12 -13.99 2.78
C ASN A 101 -11.37 -14.58 3.42
#